data_AF-A0A969J874-F1
#
_entry.id   AF-A0A969J874-F1
#
_cell.length_a   1.000
_cell.length_b   1.000
_cell.length_c   1.000
_cell.angle_alpha   90.00
_cell.angle_beta   90.00
_cell.angle_gamma   90.00
#
_symmetry.space_group_name_H-M   'P 1'
#
loop_
_entity.id
_entity.type
_entity.pdbx_description
1 polymer ?
#
loop_
_entity_poly.entity_id
_entity_poly.type
_entity_poly.pdbx_seq_one_letter_code
_entity_poly.pdbx_strand_id
1 'polypeptide(L)'
;MIPDVDPAPPANPDGLVNREDILARAEDRRNLCRIMSWAHIYISVRWSNTNLYIGIPSTIFAAIASVQAISDLGSGDVSLKVLQIIFSVIVAGLAPLLTFLNPSEKAGIHKMTSRVYEQLADRYDAFILRCQLEPRSIQEELNELVAINQEYVEAKKPLPVTPEWAYQKARSAADQQGLVAPMATKHHSD
;
A
#
# COMPACT_ATOMS: atom_id res chain seq x y z
N MET A 1 -5.06 -55.62 43.04
CA MET A 1 -5.94 -55.45 41.88
C MET A 1 -6.25 -53.96 41.80
N ILE A 2 -5.46 -53.24 41.01
CA ILE A 2 -5.63 -51.79 40.79
C ILE A 2 -6.71 -51.67 39.71
N PRO A 3 -7.76 -50.84 39.89
CA PRO A 3 -8.75 -50.67 38.84
C PRO A 3 -8.06 -50.01 37.64
N ASP A 4 -8.21 -50.66 36.49
CA ASP A 4 -7.83 -50.12 35.19
C ASP A 4 -8.73 -48.90 34.95
N VAL A 5 -8.16 -47.71 35.16
CA VAL A 5 -8.83 -46.46 34.83
C VAL A 5 -8.63 -46.29 33.34
N ASP A 6 -9.67 -46.58 32.57
CA ASP A 6 -9.70 -46.28 31.14
C ASP A 6 -9.17 -44.85 30.93
N PRO A 7 -8.17 -44.65 30.04
CA PRO A 7 -7.69 -43.31 29.75
C PRO A 7 -8.87 -42.48 29.26
N ALA A 8 -9.03 -41.29 29.84
CA ALA A 8 -10.06 -40.35 29.41
C ALA A 8 -10.01 -40.21 27.88
N PRO A 9 -11.17 -40.22 27.19
CA PRO A 9 -11.20 -40.08 25.74
C PRO A 9 -10.39 -38.84 25.35
N PRO A 10 -9.58 -38.90 24.28
CA PRO A 10 -8.80 -37.75 23.86
C PRO A 10 -9.74 -36.56 23.67
N ALA A 11 -9.37 -35.41 24.24
CA ALA A 11 -10.09 -34.16 24.07
C ALA A 11 -10.40 -33.96 22.57
N ASN A 12 -11.65 -33.64 22.27
CA ASN A 12 -12.15 -33.49 20.92
C ASN A 12 -11.20 -32.63 20.06
N PRO A 13 -10.55 -33.17 19.01
CA PRO A 13 -9.67 -32.39 18.15
C PRO A 13 -10.41 -31.30 17.37
N ASP A 14 -11.74 -31.37 17.29
CA ASP A 14 -12.59 -30.36 16.66
C ASP A 14 -12.72 -29.06 17.48
N GLY A 15 -12.18 -29.02 18.71
CA GLY A 15 -12.23 -27.85 19.59
C GLY A 15 -11.10 -26.83 19.44
N LEU A 16 -10.18 -27.01 18.47
CA LEU A 16 -9.00 -26.15 18.32
C LEU A 16 -9.22 -24.89 17.47
N VAL A 17 -10.23 -24.89 16.59
CA VAL A 17 -10.52 -23.77 15.69
C VAL A 17 -12.01 -23.53 15.70
N ASN A 18 -12.43 -22.39 16.26
CA ASN A 18 -13.82 -21.99 16.25
C ASN A 18 -14.13 -21.14 15.02
N ARG A 19 -15.42 -21.04 14.67
CA ARG A 19 -15.86 -20.18 13.57
C ARG A 19 -15.49 -18.72 13.81
N GLU A 20 -15.53 -18.28 15.06
CA GLU A 20 -15.11 -16.95 15.48
C GLU A 20 -13.63 -16.68 15.16
N ASP A 21 -12.75 -17.68 15.30
CA ASP A 21 -11.33 -17.57 14.97
C ASP A 21 -11.11 -17.36 13.46
N ILE A 22 -11.90 -18.07 12.64
CA ILE A 22 -11.85 -17.96 11.18
C ILE A 22 -12.28 -16.55 10.74
N LEU A 23 -13.41 -16.08 11.27
CA LEU A 23 -13.94 -14.76 10.96
C LEU A 23 -13.01 -13.64 11.45
N ALA A 24 -12.47 -13.76 12.66
CA ALA A 24 -11.51 -12.79 13.21
C ALA A 24 -10.25 -12.69 12.35
N ARG A 25 -9.69 -13.83 11.91
CA ARG A 25 -8.52 -13.84 11.02
C ARG A 25 -8.81 -13.26 9.63
N ALA A 26 -10.00 -13.49 9.10
CA ALA A 26 -10.44 -12.89 7.84
C ALA A 26 -10.58 -11.37 7.97
N GLU A 27 -11.19 -10.90 9.06
CA GLU A 27 -11.37 -9.48 9.38
C GLU A 27 -10.02 -8.78 9.55
N ASP A 28 -9.08 -9.37 10.32
CA ASP A 28 -7.71 -8.85 10.46
C ASP A 28 -7.01 -8.68 9.11
N ARG A 29 -7.17 -9.68 8.23
CA ARG A 29 -6.51 -9.66 6.92
C ARG A 29 -7.15 -8.67 5.96
N ARG A 30 -8.48 -8.59 5.96
CA ARG A 30 -9.25 -7.55 5.26
C ARG A 30 -8.79 -6.15 5.67
N ASN A 31 -8.71 -5.92 6.99
CA ASN A 31 -8.28 -4.67 7.60
C ASN A 31 -6.86 -4.29 7.17
N LEU A 32 -5.93 -5.23 7.23
CA LEU A 32 -4.57 -5.03 6.71
C LEU A 32 -4.58 -4.67 5.21
N CYS A 33 -5.36 -5.37 4.39
CA CYS A 33 -5.43 -5.08 2.96
C CYS A 33 -5.93 -3.64 2.70
N ARG A 34 -6.95 -3.17 3.42
CA ARG A 34 -7.45 -1.79 3.28
C ARG A 34 -6.39 -0.75 3.67
N ILE A 35 -5.71 -0.95 4.80
CA ILE A 35 -4.62 -0.07 5.24
C ILE A 35 -3.51 -0.03 4.18
N MET A 36 -3.12 -1.18 3.64
CA MET A 36 -2.08 -1.27 2.61
C MET A 36 -2.52 -0.59 1.32
N SER A 37 -3.78 -0.76 0.90
CA SER A 37 -4.33 -0.06 -0.28
C SER A 37 -4.15 1.46 -0.13
N TRP A 38 -4.55 2.02 0.99
CA TRP A 38 -4.41 3.46 1.26
C TRP A 38 -2.96 3.92 1.36
N ALA A 39 -2.08 3.11 1.98
CA ALA A 39 -0.66 3.42 2.03
C ALA A 39 -0.09 3.56 0.62
N HIS A 40 -0.45 2.65 -0.29
CA HIS A 40 -0.06 2.72 -1.69
C HIS A 40 -0.68 3.91 -2.44
N ILE A 41 -1.90 4.32 -2.12
CA ILE A 41 -2.49 5.57 -2.63
C ILE A 41 -1.67 6.79 -2.18
N TYR A 42 -1.28 6.90 -0.90
CA TYR A 42 -0.48 8.04 -0.44
C TYR A 42 0.89 8.12 -1.13
N ILE A 43 1.53 6.99 -1.38
CA ILE A 43 2.79 6.94 -2.12
C ILE A 43 2.57 7.34 -3.58
N SER A 44 1.51 6.84 -4.20
CA SER A 44 1.14 7.19 -5.57
C SER A 44 0.92 8.70 -5.73
N VAL A 45 0.15 9.32 -4.83
CA VAL A 45 -0.08 10.78 -4.82
C VAL A 45 1.23 11.54 -4.65
N ARG A 46 2.12 11.09 -3.75
CA ARG A 46 3.41 11.74 -3.54
C ARG A 46 4.29 11.71 -4.79
N TRP A 47 4.34 10.59 -5.51
CA TRP A 47 5.07 10.48 -6.76
C TRP A 47 4.42 11.28 -7.90
N SER A 48 3.09 11.26 -8.01
CA SER A 48 2.36 12.10 -8.98
C SER A 48 2.70 13.58 -8.80
N ASN A 49 2.74 14.06 -7.55
CA ASN A 49 3.08 15.44 -7.24
C ASN A 49 4.56 15.75 -7.48
N THR A 50 5.46 14.77 -7.36
CA THR A 50 6.89 14.95 -7.63
C THR A 50 7.14 15.37 -9.08
N ASN A 51 6.37 14.82 -10.03
CA ASN A 51 6.44 15.24 -11.43
C ASN A 51 6.08 16.73 -11.59
N LEU A 52 5.08 17.22 -10.85
CA LEU A 52 4.66 18.63 -10.90
C LEU A 52 5.70 19.54 -10.24
N TYR A 53 6.21 19.18 -9.06
CA TYR A 53 7.18 19.98 -8.31
C TYR A 53 8.55 20.10 -9.00
N ILE A 54 8.92 19.16 -9.85
CA ILE A 54 10.19 19.21 -10.59
C ILE A 54 9.97 19.74 -12.01
N GLY A 55 8.93 19.26 -12.70
CA GLY A 55 8.65 19.60 -14.10
C GLY A 55 8.25 21.07 -14.31
N ILE A 56 7.40 21.63 -13.42
CA ILE A 56 6.95 23.02 -13.56
C ILE A 56 8.12 23.99 -13.37
N PRO A 57 8.92 23.92 -12.28
CA PRO A 57 10.09 24.80 -12.15
C PRO A 57 11.12 24.60 -13.26
N SER A 58 11.36 23.36 -13.70
CA SER A 58 12.27 23.09 -14.83
C SER A 58 11.83 23.81 -16.10
N THR A 59 10.53 23.81 -16.39
CA THR A 59 9.97 24.48 -17.58
C THR A 59 10.09 26.00 -17.46
N ILE A 60 9.80 26.56 -16.28
CA ILE A 60 9.93 27.99 -16.01
C ILE A 60 11.39 28.45 -16.17
N PHE A 61 12.34 27.73 -15.57
CA PHE A 61 13.77 28.07 -15.67
C PHE A 61 14.30 27.94 -17.10
N ALA A 62 13.85 26.93 -17.84
CA ALA A 62 14.22 26.78 -19.26
C ALA A 62 13.70 27.95 -20.11
N ALA A 63 12.46 28.40 -19.85
CA ALA A 63 11.88 29.55 -20.55
C ALA A 63 12.63 30.85 -20.21
N ILE A 64 12.95 31.11 -18.93
CA ILE A 64 13.71 32.30 -18.51
C ILE A 64 15.11 32.29 -19.13
N ALA A 65 15.83 31.17 -19.07
CA ALA A 65 17.15 31.04 -19.67
C ALA A 65 17.11 31.27 -21.19
N SER A 66 16.08 30.75 -21.87
CA SER A 66 15.91 30.93 -23.32
C SER A 66 15.64 32.40 -23.70
N VAL A 67 14.74 33.08 -22.98
CA VAL A 67 14.44 34.51 -23.22
C VAL A 67 15.66 35.38 -22.95
N GLN A 68 16.40 35.10 -21.86
CA GLN A 68 17.62 35.83 -21.54
C GLN A 68 18.72 35.62 -22.60
N ALA A 69 18.90 34.38 -23.09
CA ALA A 69 19.89 34.10 -24.13
C ALA A 69 19.62 34.89 -25.42
N ILE A 70 18.34 35.12 -25.76
CA ILE A 70 17.95 35.96 -26.89
C ILE A 70 18.24 37.44 -26.62
N SER A 71 17.99 37.94 -25.40
CA SER A 71 18.28 39.36 -25.07
C SER A 71 19.78 39.68 -25.05
N ASP A 72 20.61 38.74 -24.58
CA ASP A 72 22.08 38.93 -24.51
C ASP A 72 22.77 39.05 -25.88
N LEU A 73 22.11 38.63 -26.97
CA LEU A 73 22.62 38.84 -28.33
C LEU A 73 22.62 40.33 -28.74
N GLY A 74 21.88 41.19 -28.02
CA GLY A 74 21.80 42.64 -28.27
C GLY A 74 22.42 43.53 -27.19
N SER A 75 22.56 43.05 -25.95
CA SER A 75 23.04 43.84 -24.81
C SER A 75 24.28 43.20 -24.18
N GLY A 76 25.41 43.91 -24.19
CA GLY A 76 26.70 43.45 -23.64
C GLY A 76 26.78 43.40 -22.11
N ASP A 77 25.65 43.26 -21.40
CA ASP A 77 25.60 43.29 -19.94
C ASP A 77 26.06 41.94 -19.35
N VAL A 78 27.12 41.99 -18.53
CA VAL A 78 27.75 40.80 -17.94
C VAL A 78 26.88 40.20 -16.82
N SER A 79 25.99 41.00 -16.23
CA SER A 79 25.15 40.59 -15.09
C SER A 79 24.08 39.56 -15.49
N LEU A 80 23.57 39.66 -16.73
CA LEU A 80 22.56 38.75 -17.29
C LEU A 80 23.13 37.35 -17.59
N LYS A 81 24.43 37.28 -17.96
CA LYS A 81 25.13 36.02 -18.27
C LYS A 81 25.25 35.09 -17.06
N VAL A 82 25.45 35.64 -15.86
CA VAL A 82 25.58 34.84 -14.64
C VAL A 82 24.26 34.14 -14.29
N LEU A 83 23.13 34.84 -14.46
CA LEU A 83 21.80 34.26 -14.22
C LEU A 83 21.45 33.16 -15.23
N GLN A 84 21.80 33.34 -16.50
CA GLN A 84 21.63 32.30 -17.53
C GLN A 84 22.39 31.02 -17.21
N ILE A 85 23.64 31.15 -16.75
CA ILE A 85 24.46 29.98 -16.37
C ILE A 85 23.80 29.24 -15.20
N ILE A 86 23.35 29.96 -14.17
CA ILE A 86 22.67 29.37 -13.01
C ILE A 86 21.40 28.63 -13.45
N PHE A 87 20.53 29.26 -14.24
CA PHE A 87 19.30 28.61 -14.71
C PHE A 87 19.58 27.42 -15.63
N SER A 88 20.57 27.51 -16.50
CA SER A 88 20.95 26.41 -17.40
C SER A 88 21.48 25.21 -16.61
N VAL A 89 22.28 25.43 -15.56
CA VAL A 89 22.76 24.35 -14.67
C VAL A 89 21.60 23.71 -13.90
N ILE A 90 20.66 24.51 -13.40
CA ILE A 90 19.46 24.00 -12.70
C ILE A 90 18.62 23.14 -13.65
N VAL A 91 18.33 23.63 -14.86
CA VAL A 91 17.56 22.88 -15.88
C VAL A 91 18.28 21.60 -16.29
N ALA A 92 19.60 21.67 -16.51
CA ALA A 92 20.42 20.51 -16.85
C ALA A 92 20.46 19.46 -15.73
N GLY A 93 20.24 19.83 -14.46
CA GLY A 93 20.11 18.91 -13.34
C GLY A 93 18.70 18.33 -13.16
N LEU A 94 17.65 19.13 -13.40
CA LEU A 94 16.26 18.72 -13.19
C LEU A 94 15.77 17.71 -14.25
N ALA A 95 16.20 17.84 -15.50
CA ALA A 95 15.77 16.94 -16.57
C ALA A 95 16.28 15.48 -16.42
N PRO A 96 17.57 15.23 -16.11
CA PRO A 96 18.04 13.90 -15.75
C PRO A 96 17.35 13.37 -14.49
N LEU A 97 17.10 14.23 -13.49
CA LEU A 97 16.43 13.83 -12.25
C LEU A 97 15.02 13.29 -12.50
N LEU A 98 14.23 13.93 -13.37
CA LEU A 98 12.92 13.41 -13.79
C LEU A 98 13.01 12.07 -14.52
N THR A 99 14.02 11.94 -15.39
CA THR A 99 14.25 10.72 -16.18
C THR A 99 14.64 9.54 -15.29
N PHE A 100 15.58 9.75 -14.36
CA PHE A 100 16.04 8.70 -13.45
C PHE A 100 15.04 8.36 -12.35
N LEU A 101 14.31 9.34 -11.82
CA LEU A 101 13.30 9.08 -10.79
C LEU A 101 12.04 8.43 -11.34
N ASN A 102 11.72 8.67 -12.62
CA ASN A 102 10.49 8.26 -13.30
C ASN A 102 9.24 8.33 -12.41
N PRO A 103 8.88 9.52 -11.92
CA PRO A 103 7.82 9.69 -10.92
C PRO A 103 6.45 9.19 -11.42
N SER A 104 6.19 9.28 -12.73
CA SER A 104 4.95 8.78 -13.34
C SER A 104 4.83 7.25 -13.23
N GLU A 105 5.90 6.52 -13.57
CA GLU A 105 5.93 5.07 -13.44
C GLU A 105 5.79 4.64 -11.97
N LYS A 106 6.52 5.28 -11.06
CA LYS A 106 6.40 5.00 -9.62
C LYS A 106 4.98 5.23 -9.12
N ALA A 107 4.36 6.34 -9.50
CA ALA A 107 2.98 6.62 -9.14
C ALA A 107 2.02 5.55 -9.69
N GLY A 108 2.20 5.14 -10.95
CA GLY A 108 1.42 4.09 -11.60
C GLY A 108 1.55 2.73 -10.90
N ILE A 109 2.77 2.30 -10.57
CA ILE A 109 3.05 1.05 -9.86
C ILE A 109 2.34 1.03 -8.50
N HIS A 110 2.46 2.09 -7.71
CA HIS A 110 1.80 2.16 -6.42
C HIS A 110 0.26 2.23 -6.55
N LYS A 111 -0.29 2.91 -7.56
CA LYS A 111 -1.73 2.91 -7.84
C LYS A 111 -2.27 1.54 -8.28
N MET A 112 -1.49 0.78 -9.04
CA MET A 112 -1.84 -0.59 -9.39
C MET A 112 -1.82 -1.48 -8.14
N THR A 113 -0.79 -1.31 -7.31
CA THR A 113 -0.63 -2.05 -6.06
C THR A 113 -1.80 -1.80 -5.09
N SER A 114 -2.30 -0.57 -4.99
CA SER A 114 -3.47 -0.28 -4.15
C SER A 114 -4.72 -1.04 -4.59
N ARG A 115 -4.95 -1.13 -5.91
CA ARG A 115 -6.09 -1.88 -6.48
C ARG A 115 -5.99 -3.37 -6.19
N VAL A 116 -4.79 -3.95 -6.20
CA VAL A 116 -4.60 -5.36 -5.82
C VAL A 116 -5.03 -5.59 -4.37
N TYR A 117 -4.62 -4.72 -3.44
CA TYR A 117 -5.03 -4.82 -2.05
C TYR A 117 -6.53 -4.54 -1.83
N GLU A 118 -7.13 -3.62 -2.58
CA GLU A 118 -8.57 -3.36 -2.57
C GLU A 118 -9.36 -4.60 -3.01
N GLN A 119 -8.98 -5.21 -4.13
CA GLN A 119 -9.58 -6.47 -4.60
C GLN A 119 -9.42 -7.60 -3.58
N LEU A 120 -8.27 -7.72 -2.93
CA LEU A 120 -8.07 -8.70 -1.87
C LEU A 120 -9.00 -8.44 -0.68
N ALA A 121 -9.15 -7.18 -0.24
CA ALA A 121 -10.08 -6.82 0.83
C ALA A 121 -11.54 -7.19 0.47
N ASP A 122 -11.96 -6.89 -0.76
CA ASP A 122 -13.31 -7.23 -1.25
C ASP A 122 -13.57 -8.75 -1.24
N ARG A 123 -12.54 -9.57 -1.49
CA ARG A 123 -12.66 -11.03 -1.38
C ARG A 123 -12.84 -11.50 0.06
N TYR A 124 -12.16 -10.88 1.02
CA TYR A 124 -12.40 -11.15 2.43
C TYR A 124 -13.80 -10.66 2.87
N ASP A 125 -14.26 -9.50 2.38
CA ASP A 125 -15.64 -9.03 2.60
C ASP A 125 -16.66 -10.07 2.11
N ALA A 126 -16.50 -10.55 0.87
CA ALA A 126 -17.37 -11.57 0.30
C ALA A 126 -17.34 -12.88 1.11
N PHE A 127 -16.16 -13.32 1.55
CA PHE A 127 -16.00 -14.49 2.40
C PHE A 127 -16.75 -14.34 3.74
N ILE A 128 -16.58 -13.23 4.44
CA ILE A 128 -17.22 -12.95 5.72
C ILE A 128 -18.74 -12.94 5.57
N LEU A 129 -19.26 -12.25 4.55
CA LEU A 129 -20.70 -12.19 4.27
C LEU A 129 -21.28 -13.57 3.95
N ARG A 130 -20.59 -14.37 3.14
CA ARG A 130 -21.02 -15.75 2.87
C ARG A 130 -21.06 -16.59 4.14
N CYS A 131 -20.09 -16.43 5.04
CA CYS A 131 -20.07 -17.20 6.30
C CYS A 131 -21.32 -16.85 7.10
N GLN A 132 -21.70 -15.58 7.14
CA GLN A 132 -22.84 -15.09 7.91
C GLN A 132 -24.20 -15.48 7.33
N LEU A 133 -24.32 -15.64 6.01
CA LEU A 133 -25.60 -15.84 5.33
C LEU A 133 -25.89 -17.31 4.97
N GLU A 134 -24.86 -18.11 4.73
CA GLU A 134 -25.00 -19.47 4.23
C GLU A 134 -24.68 -20.49 5.33
N PRO A 135 -25.50 -21.53 5.54
CA PRO A 135 -25.17 -22.62 6.44
C PRO A 135 -24.00 -23.43 5.84
N ARG A 136 -22.82 -23.32 6.47
CA ARG A 136 -21.57 -23.94 6.02
C ARG A 136 -20.87 -24.60 7.20
N SER A 137 -20.13 -25.68 6.93
CA SER A 137 -19.32 -26.32 7.96
C SER A 137 -18.06 -25.49 8.26
N ILE A 138 -17.54 -25.60 9.48
CA ILE A 138 -16.28 -24.94 9.89
C ILE A 138 -15.13 -25.34 8.95
N GLN A 139 -15.11 -26.60 8.49
CA GLN A 139 -14.08 -27.08 7.57
C GLN A 139 -14.14 -26.40 6.19
N GLU A 140 -15.35 -26.16 5.66
CA GLU A 140 -15.52 -25.44 4.39
C GLU A 140 -15.08 -23.98 4.51
N GLU A 141 -15.49 -23.29 5.58
CA GLU A 141 -15.08 -21.91 5.84
C GLU A 141 -13.56 -21.78 6.01
N LEU A 142 -12.94 -22.71 6.73
CA LEU A 142 -11.48 -22.75 6.91
C LEU A 142 -10.75 -22.97 5.59
N ASN A 143 -11.22 -23.92 4.76
CA ASN A 143 -10.62 -24.21 3.46
C ASN A 143 -10.71 -23.01 2.51
N GLU A 144 -11.85 -22.31 2.47
CA GLU A 144 -12.01 -21.09 1.68
C GLU A 144 -11.07 -19.98 2.18
N LEU A 145 -10.96 -19.77 3.50
CA LEU A 145 -10.02 -18.79 4.07
C LEU A 145 -8.55 -19.11 3.73
N VAL A 146 -8.15 -20.39 3.80
CA VAL A 146 -6.80 -20.82 3.41
C VAL A 146 -6.54 -20.54 1.93
N ALA A 147 -7.50 -20.81 1.06
CA ALA A 147 -7.39 -20.53 -0.36
C ALA A 147 -7.20 -19.02 -0.63
N ILE A 148 -8.02 -18.15 -0.02
CA ILE A 148 -7.89 -16.69 -0.14
C ILE A 148 -6.52 -16.21 0.39
N ASN A 149 -6.04 -16.78 1.50
CA ASN A 149 -4.72 -16.45 2.05
C ASN A 149 -3.57 -16.87 1.13
N GLN A 150 -3.72 -17.99 0.41
CA GLN A 150 -2.73 -18.42 -0.57
C GLN A 150 -2.68 -17.46 -1.75
N GLU A 151 -3.84 -17.03 -2.25
CA GLU A 151 -3.93 -15.99 -3.29
C GLU A 151 -3.35 -14.66 -2.83
N TYR A 152 -3.58 -14.27 -1.57
CA TYR A 152 -2.94 -13.09 -0.97
C TYR A 152 -1.40 -13.19 -1.02
N VAL A 153 -0.84 -14.34 -0.64
CA VAL A 153 0.62 -14.56 -0.65
C VAL A 153 1.16 -14.45 -2.08
N GLU A 154 0.52 -15.08 -3.05
CA GLU A 154 0.94 -15.03 -4.45
C GLU A 154 0.81 -13.62 -5.04
N ALA A 155 -0.32 -12.94 -4.81
CA ALA A 155 -0.57 -11.59 -5.29
C ALA A 155 0.41 -10.57 -4.69
N LYS A 156 0.92 -10.80 -3.48
CA LYS A 156 1.86 -9.92 -2.79
C LYS A 156 3.30 -10.02 -3.30
N LYS A 157 3.74 -11.18 -3.80
CA LYS A 157 5.14 -11.41 -4.22
C LYS A 157 5.72 -10.34 -5.16
N PRO A 158 5.01 -9.89 -6.22
CA PRO A 158 5.56 -8.89 -7.14
C PRO A 158 5.36 -7.44 -6.68
N LEU A 159 4.69 -7.20 -5.54
CA LEU A 159 4.31 -5.86 -5.12
C LEU A 159 5.51 -5.12 -4.51
N PRO A 160 5.65 -3.80 -4.75
CA PRO A 160 6.70 -3.01 -4.13
C PRO A 160 6.52 -2.91 -2.61
N VAL A 161 7.63 -2.72 -1.91
CA VAL A 161 7.65 -2.51 -0.46
C VAL A 161 6.95 -1.20 -0.10
N THR A 162 6.14 -1.24 0.95
CA THR A 162 5.50 -0.06 1.54
C THR A 162 6.45 0.58 2.56
N PRO A 163 6.81 1.85 2.42
CA PRO A 163 7.57 2.57 3.42
C PRO A 163 6.73 2.83 4.68
N GLU A 164 7.40 2.85 5.82
CA GLU A 164 6.77 2.93 7.14
C GLU A 164 5.88 4.17 7.31
N TRP A 165 6.31 5.34 6.83
CA TRP A 165 5.53 6.58 6.92
C TRP A 165 4.16 6.46 6.23
N ALA A 166 4.08 5.71 5.13
CA ALA A 166 2.85 5.56 4.37
C ALA A 166 1.90 4.61 5.07
N TYR A 167 2.44 3.52 5.62
CA TYR A 167 1.70 2.58 6.44
C TYR A 167 1.12 3.25 7.70
N GLN A 168 1.97 3.95 8.47
CA GLN A 168 1.53 4.66 9.67
C GLN A 168 0.45 5.69 9.36
N LYS A 169 0.64 6.48 8.30
CA LYS A 169 -0.37 7.46 7.86
C LYS A 169 -1.70 6.81 7.49
N ALA A 170 -1.67 5.69 6.76
CA ALA A 170 -2.87 4.95 6.39
C ALA A 170 -3.57 4.33 7.59
N ARG A 171 -2.81 3.74 8.52
CA ARG A 171 -3.35 3.19 9.75
C ARG A 171 -4.02 4.26 10.61
N SER A 172 -3.34 5.39 10.85
CA SER A 172 -3.92 6.49 11.62
C SER A 172 -5.17 7.06 10.97
N ALA A 173 -5.20 7.17 9.64
CA ALA A 173 -6.40 7.62 8.92
C ALA A 173 -7.55 6.62 9.05
N ALA A 174 -7.25 5.32 8.97
CA ALA A 174 -8.24 4.24 9.14
C ALA A 174 -8.84 4.25 10.54
N ASP A 175 -7.99 4.38 11.57
CA ASP A 175 -8.39 4.46 12.98
C ASP A 175 -9.27 5.70 13.23
N GLN A 176 -8.87 6.87 12.71
CA GLN A 176 -9.63 8.12 12.87
C GLN A 176 -11.01 8.07 12.21
N GLN A 177 -11.15 7.35 11.11
CA GLN A 177 -12.41 7.26 10.36
C GLN A 177 -13.29 6.09 10.81
N GLY A 178 -12.80 5.23 11.73
CA GLY A 178 -13.52 4.04 12.18
C GLY A 178 -13.79 3.03 11.05
N LEU A 179 -12.95 3.01 10.01
CA LEU A 179 -13.17 2.22 8.79
C LEU A 179 -12.60 0.81 8.85
N VAL A 180 -11.91 0.50 9.94
CA VAL A 180 -11.20 -0.75 10.18
C VAL A 180 -11.58 -1.21 11.59
N ALA A 181 -12.05 -2.45 11.72
CA ALA A 181 -12.35 -3.01 13.03
C ALA A 181 -11.05 -3.13 13.86
N PRO A 182 -11.11 -3.06 15.20
CA PRO A 182 -9.95 -3.37 16.02
C PRO A 182 -9.41 -4.75 15.63
N MET A 183 -8.11 -4.83 15.34
CA MET A 183 -7.46 -6.11 15.05
C MET A 183 -7.67 -7.05 16.25
N ALA A 184 -7.94 -8.32 15.99
CA ALA A 184 -8.13 -9.31 17.03
C ALA A 184 -6.95 -9.28 18.00
N THR A 185 -7.24 -9.10 19.30
CA THR A 185 -6.21 -9.22 20.33
C THR A 185 -5.70 -10.65 20.31
N LYS A 186 -4.38 -10.86 20.47
CA LYS A 186 -3.79 -12.20 20.55
C LYS A 186 -4.61 -13.03 21.53
N HIS A 187 -5.20 -14.14 21.06
CA HIS A 187 -5.65 -15.20 21.97
C HIS A 187 -4.40 -15.68 22.71
N HIS A 188 -4.27 -15.24 23.97
CA HIS A 188 -3.32 -15.83 24.89
C HIS A 188 -3.71 -17.29 25.04
N SER A 189 -2.80 -18.17 24.61
CA SER A 189 -2.83 -19.57 25.00
C SER A 189 -2.47 -19.60 26.49
N ASP A 190 -3.50 -19.59 27.35
CA ASP A 190 -3.40 -19.99 28.75
C ASP A 190 -3.70 -21.48 28.87
#